data_AF-A0A7W9FWZ4-F1
#
_entry.id   AF-A0A7W9FWZ4-F1
#
_cell.length_a   1.000
_cell.length_b   1.000
_cell.length_c   1.000
_cell.angle_alpha   90.00
_cell.angle_beta   90.00
_cell.angle_gamma   90.00
#
_symmetry.space_group_name_H-M   'P 1'
#
loop_
_entity.id
_entity.type
_entity.pdbx_description
1 polymer ?
#
loop_
_entity_poly.entity_id
_entity_poly.type
_entity_poly.pdbx_seq_one_letter_code
_entity_poly.pdbx_strand_id
1 'polypeptide(L)'
;MDYLKRAPFGGLFVVTFTVAATFQVLMSVLGLLLAFLSPGLFFMNGAPATSPVQAVGTLLFLLVVGLVVNAGMSALGSLLLMGVRLALPKRASI
;
A
#
# COMPACT_ATOMS: atom_id res chain seq x y z
N MET A 1 15.32 -9.41 -13.72
CA MET A 1 14.24 -10.42 -13.59
C MET A 1 14.61 -11.62 -12.71
N ASP A 2 15.89 -11.86 -12.39
CA ASP A 2 16.29 -13.03 -11.58
C ASP A 2 15.86 -12.97 -10.12
N TYR A 3 15.68 -11.76 -9.57
CA TYR A 3 15.13 -11.57 -8.22
C TYR A 3 13.73 -12.16 -8.08
N LEU A 4 12.83 -11.91 -9.04
CA LEU A 4 11.46 -12.46 -9.02
C LEU A 4 11.38 -13.98 -9.23
N LYS A 5 12.49 -14.64 -9.60
CA LYS A 5 12.57 -16.09 -9.72
C LYS A 5 13.11 -16.76 -8.44
N ARG A 6 13.95 -16.06 -7.67
CA ARG A 6 14.70 -16.65 -6.53
C ARG A 6 14.42 -15.99 -5.19
N ALA A 7 13.80 -14.80 -5.15
CA ALA A 7 13.62 -14.04 -3.91
C ALA A 7 12.71 -14.76 -2.91
N PRO A 8 13.02 -14.73 -1.60
CA PRO A 8 12.17 -15.26 -0.55
C PRO A 8 10.91 -14.41 -0.37
N PHE A 9 9.92 -14.94 0.36
CA PHE A 9 8.63 -14.27 0.63
C PHE A 9 8.84 -12.86 1.14
N GLY A 10 9.68 -12.72 2.18
CA GLY A 10 9.99 -11.42 2.78
C GLY A 10 10.57 -10.42 1.79
N GLY A 11 11.40 -10.86 0.84
CA GLY A 11 11.95 -9.98 -0.20
C GLY A 11 10.88 -9.48 -1.16
N LEU A 12 9.99 -10.36 -1.61
CA LEU A 12 8.87 -10.00 -2.49
C LEU A 12 7.87 -9.06 -1.79
N PHE A 13 7.57 -9.35 -0.53
CA PHE A 13 6.68 -8.55 0.31
C PHE A 13 7.27 -7.17 0.55
N VAL A 14 8.52 -7.09 1.01
CA VAL A 14 9.17 -5.81 1.34
C VAL A 14 9.25 -4.93 0.10
N VAL A 15 9.62 -5.45 -1.06
CA VAL A 15 9.70 -4.65 -2.29
C VAL A 15 8.33 -4.08 -2.68
N THR A 16 7.29 -4.91 -2.72
CA THR A 16 5.94 -4.46 -3.11
C THR A 16 5.35 -3.48 -2.08
N PHE A 17 5.49 -3.80 -0.80
CA PHE A 17 5.05 -2.96 0.30
C PHE A 17 5.77 -1.60 0.30
N THR A 18 7.10 -1.58 0.11
CA THR A 18 7.90 -0.36 0.14
C THR A 18 7.55 0.58 -1.01
N VAL A 19 7.37 0.04 -2.21
CA VAL A 19 6.95 0.84 -3.38
C VAL A 19 5.60 1.49 -3.10
N ALA A 20 4.61 0.70 -2.69
CA ALA A 20 3.27 1.22 -2.39
C ALA A 20 3.26 2.18 -1.19
N ALA A 21 4.03 1.91 -0.14
CA ALA A 21 4.18 2.79 1.02
C ALA A 21 4.82 4.14 0.63
N THR A 22 5.80 4.14 -0.29
CA THR A 22 6.42 5.37 -0.79
C THR A 22 5.40 6.24 -1.52
N PHE A 23 4.61 5.64 -2.41
CA PHE A 23 3.49 6.35 -3.06
C PHE A 23 2.47 6.85 -2.05
N GLN A 24 2.14 6.06 -1.03
CA GLN A 24 1.19 6.43 0.00
C GLN A 24 1.69 7.62 0.83
N VAL A 25 2.99 7.68 1.14
CA VAL A 25 3.61 8.83 1.82
C VAL A 25 3.51 10.09 0.96
N LEU A 26 3.85 10.00 -0.33
CA LEU A 26 3.74 11.14 -1.26
C LEU A 26 2.29 11.66 -1.34
N MET A 27 1.32 10.75 -1.47
CA MET A 27 -0.10 11.11 -1.50
C MET A 27 -0.58 11.65 -0.16
N SER A 28 -0.01 11.20 0.97
CA SER A 28 -0.34 11.72 2.30
C SER A 28 0.16 13.15 2.49
N VAL A 29 1.35 13.47 1.98
CA VAL A 29 1.86 14.86 1.98
C VAL A 29 0.95 15.76 1.15
N LEU A 30 0.55 15.31 -0.04
CA LEU A 30 -0.38 16.06 -0.89
C LEU A 30 -1.76 16.19 -0.22
N GLY A 31 -2.25 15.13 0.40
CA GLY A 31 -3.48 15.15 1.19
C GLY A 31 -3.43 16.15 2.35
N LEU A 32 -2.31 16.20 3.09
CA LEU A 32 -2.11 17.16 4.17
C LEU A 32 -2.17 18.60 3.66
N LEU A 33 -1.52 18.91 2.53
CA LEU A 33 -1.62 20.24 1.90
C LEU A 33 -3.07 20.58 1.57
N LEU A 34 -3.82 19.63 0.99
CA LEU A 34 -5.24 19.82 0.67
C LEU A 34 -6.13 19.94 1.92
N ALA A 35 -5.79 19.29 3.03
CA ALA A 35 -6.57 19.39 4.27
C ALA A 35 -6.55 20.80 4.88
N PHE A 36 -5.46 21.56 4.66
CA PHE A 36 -5.38 22.95 5.09
C PHE A 36 -5.98 23.93 4.07
N LEU A 37 -5.79 23.67 2.77
CA LEU A 37 -6.25 24.56 1.70
C LEU A 37 -7.74 24.40 1.39
N SER A 38 -8.27 23.17 1.49
CA SER A 38 -9.66 22.84 1.16
C SER A 38 -10.16 21.66 2.01
N PRO A 39 -10.40 21.88 3.32
CA PRO A 39 -10.86 20.82 4.23
C PRO A 39 -12.18 20.19 3.78
N GLY A 40 -13.05 20.92 3.08
CA GLY A 40 -14.34 20.42 2.58
C GLY A 40 -14.24 19.28 1.54
N LEU A 41 -13.04 18.97 1.03
CA LEU A 41 -12.81 17.78 0.19
C LEU A 41 -12.81 16.47 0.99
N PHE A 42 -12.62 16.53 2.30
CA PHE A 42 -12.53 15.36 3.17
C PHE A 42 -13.86 15.14 3.87
N PHE A 43 -14.41 13.93 3.76
CA PHE A 43 -15.70 13.60 4.35
C PHE A 43 -15.52 12.69 5.55
N MET A 44 -16.18 13.04 6.65
CA MET A 44 -16.22 12.26 7.87
C MET A 44 -17.67 11.94 8.18
N ASN A 45 -18.03 10.65 8.19
CA ASN A 45 -19.41 10.17 8.40
C ASN A 45 -20.45 10.78 7.43
N GLY A 46 -20.07 11.00 6.17
CA GLY A 46 -20.97 11.53 5.12
C GLY A 46 -21.13 13.06 5.12
N ALA A 47 -20.52 13.78 6.06
CA ALA A 47 -20.47 15.24 6.05
C ALA A 47 -19.07 15.75 5.66
N PRO A 48 -18.96 16.88 4.93
CA PRO A 48 -17.67 17.49 4.64
C PRO A 48 -17.02 18.04 5.92
N ALA A 49 -15.70 17.95 6.01
CA ALA A 49 -14.95 18.45 7.15
C ALA A 49 -15.04 19.98 7.21
N THR A 50 -15.37 20.48 8.39
CA THR A 50 -15.57 21.91 8.67
C THR A 50 -14.31 22.58 9.21
N SER A 51 -13.30 21.79 9.57
CA SER A 51 -12.03 22.27 10.09
C SER A 51 -10.86 21.43 9.55
N PRO A 52 -9.66 22.01 9.44
CA PRO A 52 -8.45 21.26 9.04
C PRO A 52 -8.16 20.07 9.96
N VAL A 53 -8.47 20.18 11.25
CA VAL A 53 -8.27 19.09 12.23
C VAL A 53 -9.12 17.87 11.90
N GLN A 54 -10.38 18.08 11.49
CA GLN A 54 -11.25 16.99 11.04
C GLN A 54 -10.71 16.33 9.77
N ALA A 55 -10.26 17.13 8.80
CA ALA A 55 -9.66 16.63 7.56
C ALA A 55 -8.39 15.80 7.82
N VAL A 56 -7.52 16.24 8.74
CA VAL A 56 -6.35 15.47 9.19
C VAL A 56 -6.76 14.15 9.86
N GLY A 57 -7.81 14.16 10.68
CA GLY A 57 -8.37 12.94 11.27
C GLY A 57 -8.83 11.93 10.22
N THR A 58 -9.54 12.39 9.19
CA THR A 58 -9.93 11.55 8.04
C THR A 58 -8.72 11.01 7.28
N LEU A 59 -7.70 11.84 7.03
CA LEU A 59 -6.45 11.43 6.39
C LEU A 59 -5.71 10.36 7.17
N LEU A 60 -5.59 10.50 8.49
CA LEU A 60 -4.95 9.50 9.34
C LEU A 60 -5.70 8.17 9.32
N PHE A 61 -7.03 8.21 9.34
CA PHE A 61 -7.85 7.01 9.20
C PHE A 61 -7.62 6.32 7.84
N LEU A 62 -7.67 7.09 6.75
CA LEU A 62 -7.42 6.57 5.40
C LEU A 62 -5.98 6.05 5.24
N LEU A 63 -5.00 6.67 5.89
CA LEU A 63 -3.61 6.21 5.92
C LEU A 63 -3.51 4.82 6.56
N VAL A 64 -4.13 4.62 7.73
CA VAL A 64 -4.11 3.33 8.42
C VAL A 64 -4.81 2.26 7.58
N VAL A 65 -6.00 2.54 7.07
CA VAL A 65 -6.74 1.60 6.20
C VAL A 65 -5.93 1.26 4.95
N GLY A 66 -5.35 2.27 4.30
CA GLY A 66 -4.50 2.08 3.13
C GLY A 66 -3.26 1.23 3.43
N LEU A 67 -2.63 1.40 4.59
CA LEU A 67 -1.47 0.59 5.01
C LEU A 67 -1.86 -0.87 5.23
N VAL A 68 -3.01 -1.13 5.86
CA VAL A 68 -3.53 -2.50 6.05
C VAL A 68 -3.82 -3.16 4.71
N VAL A 69 -4.51 -2.46 3.80
CA VAL A 69 -4.80 -2.95 2.45
C VAL A 69 -3.51 -3.19 1.66
N ASN A 70 -2.56 -2.26 1.72
CA ASN A 70 -1.26 -2.39 1.07
C ASN A 70 -0.49 -3.61 1.58
N ALA A 71 -0.41 -3.80 2.90
CA ALA A 71 0.22 -4.97 3.50
C ALA A 71 -0.47 -6.27 3.05
N GLY A 72 -1.81 -6.30 3.05
CA GLY A 72 -2.59 -7.44 2.57
C GLY A 72 -2.30 -7.77 1.10
N MET A 73 -2.34 -6.78 0.22
CA MET A 73 -2.06 -6.94 -1.22
C MET A 73 -0.63 -7.40 -1.48
N SER A 74 0.34 -6.83 -0.75
CA SER A 74 1.76 -7.20 -0.85
C SER A 74 1.99 -8.64 -0.38
N ALA A 75 1.32 -9.07 0.69
CA ALA A 75 1.37 -10.45 1.17
C ALA A 75 0.71 -11.42 0.16
N LEU A 76 -0.48 -11.10 -0.33
CA LEU A 76 -1.20 -11.90 -1.34
C LEU A 76 -0.40 -12.05 -2.63
N GLY A 77 0.17 -10.96 -3.15
CA GLY A 77 1.01 -10.99 -4.35
C GLY A 77 2.26 -11.85 -4.16
N SER A 78 2.87 -11.78 -2.97
CA SER A 78 4.04 -12.60 -2.63
C SER A 78 3.69 -14.08 -2.49
N LEU A 79 2.54 -14.41 -1.88
CA LEU A 79 2.02 -15.77 -1.80
C LEU A 79 1.67 -16.33 -3.18
N LEU A 80 1.01 -15.55 -4.04
CA LEU A 80 0.70 -15.95 -5.42
C LEU A 80 1.96 -16.29 -6.20
N LEU A 81 2.99 -15.42 -6.14
CA LEU A 81 4.24 -15.67 -6.85
C LEU A 81 4.96 -16.92 -6.32
N MET A 82 4.95 -17.14 -5.01
CA MET A 82 5.47 -18.38 -4.43
C MET A 82 4.68 -19.61 -4.84
N GLY A 83 3.35 -19.54 -4.84
CA GLY A 83 2.48 -20.63 -5.29
C GLY A 83 2.73 -21.00 -6.76
N VAL A 84 2.84 -20.00 -7.63
CA VAL A 84 3.21 -20.21 -9.05
C VAL A 84 4.57 -20.89 -9.16
N ARG A 85 5.57 -20.51 -8.35
CA ARG A 85 6.89 -21.17 -8.37
C ARG A 85 6.85 -22.62 -7.91
N LEU A 86 5.94 -22.99 -7.00
CA LEU A 86 5.75 -24.38 -6.57
C LEU A 86 5.08 -25.23 -7.66
N ALA A 87 4.17 -24.64 -8.43
CA ALA A 87 3.46 -25.31 -9.52
C ALA A 87 4.29 -25.44 -10.81
N LEU A 88 5.29 -24.58 -11.02
CA LEU A 88 6.16 -24.65 -12.19
C LEU A 88 7.15 -25.83 -12.07
N PRO A 89 7.29 -26.66 -13.13
CA PRO A 89 8.23 -27.77 -13.11
C PRO A 89 9.66 -27.24 -12.96
N LYS A 90 10.37 -27.75 -11.93
CA LYS A 90 11.79 -27.44 -11.73
C LYS A 90 12.55 -27.97 -12.94
N ARG A 91 13.23 -27.09 -13.69
CA ARG A 91 14.13 -27.52 -14.77
C ARG A 91 15.10 -28.56 -14.19
N ALA A 92 15.09 -29.77 -14.77
CA ALA A 92 16.12 -30.76 -14.51
C ALA A 92 17.46 -30.11 -14.83
N SER A 93 18.35 -30.05 -13.83
CA SER A 93 19.73 -29.64 -14.03
C SER A 93 20.38 -30.64 -14.99
N ILE A 94 20.81 -30.15 -16.15
CA ILE A 94 21.89 -30.78 -16.93
C ILE A 94 23.19 -30.27 -16.31
#